data_AF-A0A7W0NVV8-F1
#
_entry.id   AF-A0A7W0NVV8-F1
#
_cell.length_a   1.000
_cell.length_b   1.000
_cell.length_c   1.000
_cell.angle_alpha   90.00
_cell.angle_beta   90.00
_cell.angle_gamma   90.00
#
_symmetry.space_group_name_H-M   'P 1'
#
loop_
_entity.id
_entity.type
_entity.pdbx_description
1 polymer ?
#
loop_
_entity_poly.entity_id
_entity_poly.type
_entity_poly.pdbx_seq_one_letter_code
_entity_poly.pdbx_strand_id
1 'polypeptide(L)'
;PQGTLAERIRAGGAGIPAFYTPSAVGTPLAEGKECREFGDRKYLLEHGIRADFSLIKGRVADTHGNVLYNKTARNFGPLMAMAAKVTIVQVAEIVEPGKLDPESIVTPGIFVDRVVGIANPAHESELVEAGASYPP
;
A
#
# COMPACT_ATOMS: atom_id res chain seq x y z
N PRO A 1 -5.12 -14.64 3.21
CA PRO A 1 -3.73 -14.84 2.71
C PRO A 1 -3.08 -13.51 2.33
N GLN A 2 -1.83 -13.26 2.76
CA GLN A 2 -1.16 -11.96 2.54
C GLN A 2 -0.97 -11.64 1.05
N GLY A 3 -0.61 -12.63 0.22
CA GLY A 3 -0.47 -12.46 -1.23
C GLY A 3 -1.78 -12.04 -1.91
N THR A 4 -2.90 -12.64 -1.51
CA THR A 4 -4.24 -12.23 -1.99
C THR A 4 -4.54 -10.78 -1.60
N LEU A 5 -4.24 -10.36 -0.37
CA LEU A 5 -4.46 -8.97 0.05
C LEU A 5 -3.65 -7.99 -0.81
N ALA A 6 -2.36 -8.27 -1.02
CA ALA A 6 -1.49 -7.43 -1.86
C ALA A 6 -2.02 -7.32 -3.29
N GLU A 7 -2.42 -8.45 -3.88
CA GLU A 7 -2.93 -8.47 -5.26
C GLU A 7 -4.30 -7.81 -5.39
N ARG A 8 -5.17 -7.91 -4.38
CA ARG A 8 -6.44 -7.17 -4.35
C ARG A 8 -6.22 -5.66 -4.32
N ILE A 9 -5.28 -5.17 -3.52
CA ILE A 9 -4.92 -3.74 -3.49
C ILE A 9 -4.36 -3.32 -4.86
N ARG A 10 -3.40 -4.08 -5.41
CA ARG A 10 -2.81 -3.82 -6.73
C ARG A 10 -3.86 -3.78 -7.84
N ALA A 11 -4.75 -4.77 -7.88
CA ALA A 11 -5.85 -4.85 -8.85
C ALA A 11 -6.77 -3.63 -8.74
N GLY A 12 -7.13 -3.26 -7.50
CA GLY A 12 -7.87 -2.04 -7.22
C GLY A 12 -7.22 -0.81 -7.83
N GLY A 13 -5.93 -0.57 -7.52
CA GLY A 13 -5.21 0.59 -8.06
C GLY A 13 -5.02 0.57 -9.58
N ALA A 14 -4.82 -0.60 -10.17
CA ALA A 14 -4.68 -0.77 -11.62
C ALA A 14 -6.01 -0.72 -12.39
N GLY A 15 -7.16 -0.61 -11.71
CA GLY A 15 -8.48 -0.62 -12.36
C GLY A 15 -8.93 -2.00 -12.83
N ILE A 16 -8.35 -3.07 -12.30
CA ILE A 16 -8.73 -4.45 -12.58
C ILE A 16 -9.83 -4.86 -11.60
N PRO A 17 -11.06 -5.16 -12.06
CA PRO A 17 -12.21 -5.37 -11.16
C PRO A 17 -12.09 -6.67 -10.35
N ALA A 18 -11.49 -7.72 -10.91
CA ALA A 18 -11.27 -8.99 -10.25
C ALA A 18 -10.17 -9.81 -10.93
N PHE A 19 -9.62 -10.78 -10.21
CA PHE A 19 -8.62 -11.73 -10.71
C PHE A 19 -8.82 -13.11 -10.07
N TYR A 20 -8.28 -14.17 -10.69
CA TYR A 20 -8.31 -15.52 -10.14
C TYR A 20 -7.00 -15.86 -9.43
N THR A 21 -7.07 -16.52 -8.28
CA THR A 21 -5.89 -16.99 -7.52
C THR A 21 -6.14 -18.39 -6.93
N PRO A 22 -5.13 -19.27 -6.88
CA PRO A 22 -5.26 -20.57 -6.24
C PRO A 22 -5.21 -20.48 -4.71
N SER A 23 -4.85 -19.30 -4.18
CA SER A 23 -4.75 -19.06 -2.75
C SER A 23 -6.11 -19.27 -2.08
N ALA A 24 -6.12 -20.01 -0.97
CA ALA A 24 -7.32 -20.35 -0.18
C ALA A 24 -8.30 -21.36 -0.79
N VAL A 25 -8.03 -21.94 -1.97
CA VAL A 25 -8.82 -23.06 -2.51
C VAL A 25 -8.86 -24.21 -1.50
N GLY A 26 -10.05 -24.77 -1.25
CA GLY A 26 -10.24 -25.88 -0.31
C GLY A 26 -10.18 -25.50 1.16
N THR A 27 -10.20 -24.19 1.47
CA THR A 27 -10.24 -23.67 2.86
C THR A 27 -11.58 -22.96 3.12
N PRO A 28 -11.95 -22.69 4.38
CA PRO A 28 -13.15 -21.92 4.70
C PRO A 28 -13.19 -20.52 4.05
N LEU A 29 -12.01 -19.94 3.75
CA LEU A 29 -11.91 -18.66 3.05
C LEU A 29 -12.38 -18.71 1.58
N ALA A 30 -12.66 -19.91 1.04
CA ALA A 30 -13.24 -20.09 -0.28
C ALA A 30 -14.77 -20.04 -0.28
N GLU A 31 -15.42 -20.16 0.88
CA GLU A 31 -16.87 -20.25 0.99
C GLU A 31 -17.54 -18.99 0.40
N GLY A 32 -18.54 -19.20 -0.46
CA GLY A 32 -19.28 -18.13 -1.13
C GLY A 32 -18.55 -17.42 -2.27
N LYS A 33 -17.31 -17.80 -2.61
CA LYS A 33 -16.57 -17.21 -3.73
C LYS A 33 -16.80 -17.98 -5.03
N GLU A 34 -16.79 -17.26 -6.15
CA GLU A 34 -16.78 -17.91 -7.47
C GLU A 34 -15.49 -18.72 -7.63
N CYS A 35 -15.63 -19.95 -8.09
CA CYS A 35 -14.54 -20.86 -8.37
C CYS A 35 -14.52 -21.19 -9.87
N ARG A 36 -13.34 -21.18 -10.48
CA ARG A 36 -13.15 -21.56 -11.88
C ARG A 36 -11.94 -22.47 -12.03
N GLU A 37 -12.06 -23.44 -12.93
CA GLU A 37 -10.96 -24.32 -13.32
C GLU A 37 -10.23 -23.76 -14.54
N PHE A 38 -8.90 -23.77 -14.46
CA PHE A 38 -8.01 -23.45 -15.58
C PHE A 38 -7.01 -24.60 -15.71
N GLY A 39 -7.21 -25.45 -16.72
CA GLY A 39 -6.56 -26.76 -16.80
C GLY A 39 -6.94 -27.62 -15.60
N ASP A 40 -5.94 -28.28 -14.99
CA ASP A 40 -6.18 -29.21 -13.87
C ASP A 40 -6.19 -28.54 -12.49
N ARG A 41 -6.32 -27.20 -12.43
CA ARG A 41 -6.25 -26.43 -11.18
C ARG A 41 -7.49 -25.54 -11.00
N LYS A 42 -7.99 -25.53 -9.75
CA LYS A 42 -9.05 -24.63 -9.29
C LYS A 42 -8.48 -23.30 -8.81
N TYR A 43 -9.23 -22.23 -9.04
CA TYR A 43 -8.90 -20.88 -8.63
C TYR A 43 -10.15 -20.17 -8.10
N LEU A 44 -9.96 -19.24 -7.16
CA LEU A 44 -11.02 -18.41 -6.61
C LEU A 44 -10.97 -17.03 -7.25
N LEU A 45 -12.14 -16.47 -7.56
CA LEU A 45 -12.29 -15.08 -7.96
C LEU A 45 -12.13 -14.18 -6.73
N GLU A 46 -11.25 -13.20 -6.81
CA GLU A 46 -11.04 -12.16 -5.80
C GLU A 46 -11.21 -10.79 -6.45
N HIS A 47 -11.91 -9.89 -5.74
CA HIS A 47 -12.16 -8.53 -6.21
C HIS A 47 -11.08 -7.57 -5.77
N GLY A 48 -10.74 -6.61 -6.64
CA GLY A 48 -9.87 -5.50 -6.29
C GLY A 48 -10.42 -4.71 -5.09
N ILE A 49 -9.53 -4.18 -4.25
CA ILE A 49 -9.89 -3.31 -3.12
C ILE A 49 -9.41 -1.89 -3.40
N ARG A 50 -10.27 -0.92 -3.15
CA ARG A 50 -9.92 0.51 -3.09
C ARG A 50 -10.28 1.09 -1.72
N ALA A 51 -9.68 2.22 -1.40
CA ALA A 51 -9.99 2.99 -0.20
C ALA A 51 -10.23 4.46 -0.53
N ASP A 52 -10.90 5.19 0.37
CA ASP A 52 -10.98 6.65 0.25
C ASP A 52 -9.63 7.29 0.61
N PHE A 53 -8.95 6.77 1.63
CA PHE A 53 -7.67 7.28 2.08
C PHE A 53 -6.61 6.17 2.19
N SER A 54 -5.37 6.51 1.86
CA SER A 54 -4.18 5.71 2.15
C SER A 54 -3.22 6.53 3.02
N LEU A 55 -2.80 5.94 4.14
CA LEU A 55 -1.77 6.50 5.01
C LEU A 55 -0.53 5.61 4.89
N ILE A 56 0.54 6.14 4.33
CA ILE A 56 1.78 5.38 4.07
C ILE A 56 2.99 6.09 4.65
N LYS A 57 4.06 5.32 4.89
CA LYS A 57 5.33 5.84 5.39
C LYS A 57 6.43 5.63 4.36
N GLY A 58 7.10 6.71 3.98
CA GLY A 58 8.31 6.72 3.19
C GLY A 58 9.54 7.10 4.03
N ARG A 59 10.72 7.04 3.40
CA ARG A 59 11.97 7.56 3.99
C ARG A 59 12.14 9.04 3.65
N VAL A 60 12.11 9.35 2.35
CA VAL A 60 12.29 10.70 1.78
C VAL A 60 11.27 10.88 0.67
N ALA A 61 10.73 12.08 0.54
CA ALA A 61 9.94 12.46 -0.63
C ALA A 61 10.38 13.82 -1.17
N ASP A 62 10.11 14.09 -2.44
CA ASP A 62 10.21 15.46 -2.97
C ASP A 62 8.86 16.21 -2.87
N THR A 63 8.87 17.51 -3.17
CA THR A 63 7.66 18.34 -3.15
C THR A 63 6.65 18.01 -4.27
N HIS A 64 7.05 17.21 -5.27
CA HIS A 64 6.13 16.64 -6.26
C HIS A 64 5.49 15.32 -5.80
N GLY A 65 5.86 14.80 -4.62
CA GLY A 65 5.31 13.58 -4.05
C GLY A 65 6.04 12.30 -4.46
N ASN A 66 7.18 12.36 -5.14
CA ASN A 66 7.96 11.16 -5.44
C ASN A 66 8.58 10.60 -4.15
N VAL A 67 8.42 9.30 -3.89
CA VAL A 67 8.80 8.68 -2.61
C VAL A 67 9.87 7.62 -2.77
N LEU A 68 10.88 7.69 -1.89
CA LEU A 68 11.83 6.62 -1.62
C LEU A 68 11.50 5.92 -0.31
N TYR A 69 11.73 4.61 -0.26
CA TYR A 69 11.54 3.78 0.94
C TYR A 69 12.87 3.23 1.44
N ASN A 70 12.88 2.75 2.69
CA ASN A 70 14.04 2.06 3.26
C ASN A 70 13.79 0.56 3.34
N LYS A 71 14.40 -0.22 2.44
CA LYS A 71 14.39 -1.69 2.48
C LYS A 71 12.96 -2.26 2.66
N THR A 72 12.73 -3.05 3.70
CA THR A 72 11.46 -3.74 4.01
C THR A 72 10.35 -2.80 4.47
N ALA A 73 10.66 -1.55 4.85
CA ALA A 73 9.65 -0.54 5.16
C ALA A 73 8.80 -0.14 3.93
N ARG A 74 9.22 -0.53 2.72
CA ARG A 74 8.43 -0.36 1.48
C ARG A 74 7.11 -1.14 1.50
N ASN A 75 7.15 -2.40 1.94
CA ASN A 75 6.03 -3.35 2.00
C ASN A 75 4.83 -3.05 1.06
N PHE A 76 3.67 -2.68 1.60
CA PHE A 76 2.43 -2.39 0.89
C PHE A 76 2.32 -0.94 0.43
N GLY A 77 3.20 -0.03 0.87
CA GLY A 77 3.10 1.40 0.64
C GLY A 77 2.80 1.79 -0.81
N PRO A 78 3.60 1.35 -1.80
CA PRO A 78 3.35 1.67 -3.20
C PRO A 78 2.02 1.13 -3.74
N LEU A 79 1.60 -0.06 -3.29
CA LEU A 79 0.32 -0.65 -3.72
C LEU A 79 -0.85 0.15 -3.16
N MET A 80 -0.78 0.53 -1.89
CA MET A 80 -1.80 1.32 -1.22
C MET A 80 -1.93 2.72 -1.82
N ALA A 81 -0.80 3.35 -2.19
CA ALA A 81 -0.78 4.66 -2.85
C ALA A 81 -1.62 4.68 -4.14
N MET A 82 -1.50 3.62 -4.95
CA MET A 82 -2.26 3.51 -6.20
C MET A 82 -3.75 3.19 -6.00
N ALA A 83 -4.12 2.63 -4.84
CA ALA A 83 -5.44 2.06 -4.59
C ALA A 83 -6.37 2.97 -3.78
N ALA A 84 -5.96 4.21 -3.49
CA ALA A 84 -6.76 5.18 -2.75
C ALA A 84 -7.16 6.40 -3.58
N LYS A 85 -8.24 7.08 -3.16
CA LYS A 85 -8.62 8.39 -3.73
C LYS A 85 -7.71 9.51 -3.24
N VAL A 86 -7.27 9.43 -1.98
CA VAL A 86 -6.35 10.38 -1.35
C VAL A 86 -5.23 9.63 -0.65
N THR A 87 -4.00 9.83 -1.10
CA THR A 87 -2.80 9.25 -0.49
C THR A 87 -2.01 10.31 0.27
N ILE A 88 -1.76 10.03 1.55
CA ILE A 88 -0.96 10.86 2.45
C ILE A 88 0.28 10.06 2.82
N VAL A 89 1.45 10.56 2.45
CA VAL A 89 2.73 9.95 2.81
C VAL A 89 3.40 10.74 3.92
N GLN A 90 3.77 10.06 4.99
CA GLN A 90 4.68 10.59 6.01
C GLN A 90 6.12 10.25 5.63
N VAL A 91 7.02 11.22 5.68
CA VAL A 91 8.47 11.03 5.43
C VAL A 91 9.31 11.73 6.51
N ALA A 92 10.55 11.27 6.70
CA ALA A 92 11.48 11.92 7.62
C ALA A 92 12.08 13.19 7.02
N GLU A 93 12.23 13.24 5.70
CA GLU A 93 12.87 14.34 4.97
C GLU A 93 12.07 14.66 3.71
N ILE A 94 11.87 15.96 3.46
CA ILE A 94 11.31 16.47 2.22
C ILE A 94 12.42 17.23 1.49
N VAL A 95 12.64 16.92 0.22
CA VAL A 95 13.68 17.54 -0.61
C VAL A 95 13.09 18.28 -1.81
N GLU A 96 13.87 19.15 -2.43
CA GLU A 96 13.47 19.81 -3.67
C GLU A 96 13.46 18.84 -4.86
N PRO A 97 12.62 19.06 -5.88
CA PRO A 97 12.61 18.27 -7.10
C PRO A 97 13.99 18.22 -7.77
N GLY A 98 14.34 17.05 -8.31
CA GLY A 98 15.66 16.80 -8.91
C GLY A 98 16.76 16.43 -7.92
N LYS A 99 16.48 16.42 -6.61
CA LYS A 99 17.39 15.86 -5.59
C LYS A 99 17.28 14.35 -5.43
N LEU A 100 16.16 13.76 -5.85
CA LEU A 100 15.98 12.32 -5.93
C LEU A 100 16.42 11.82 -7.31
N ASP A 101 17.22 10.75 -7.31
CA ASP A 101 17.55 10.02 -8.53
C ASP A 101 16.26 9.42 -9.14
N PRO A 102 15.88 9.79 -10.38
CA PRO A 102 14.67 9.29 -11.02
C PRO A 102 14.58 7.76 -11.09
N GLU A 103 15.71 7.06 -11.27
CA GLU A 103 15.75 5.59 -11.37
C GLU A 103 15.54 4.91 -10.02
N SER A 104 15.67 5.66 -8.93
CA SER A 104 15.46 5.16 -7.57
C SER A 104 14.03 5.38 -7.07
N ILE A 105 13.21 6.19 -7.76
CA ILE A 105 11.83 6.52 -7.35
C ILE A 105 10.97 5.26 -7.35
N VAL A 106 10.35 4.96 -6.21
CA VAL A 106 9.53 3.76 -6.04
C VAL A 106 8.05 4.06 -6.22
N THR A 107 7.56 5.12 -5.56
CA THR A 107 6.19 5.60 -5.72
C THR A 107 6.27 6.95 -6.42
N PRO A 108 5.89 7.01 -7.70
CA PRO A 108 5.81 8.27 -8.42
C PRO A 108 4.78 9.21 -7.78
N GLY A 109 5.07 10.52 -7.82
CA GLY A 109 4.24 11.54 -7.19
C GLY A 109 2.80 11.62 -7.69
N ILE A 110 2.50 11.06 -8.87
CA ILE A 110 1.12 10.96 -9.39
C ILE A 110 0.18 10.17 -8.47
N PHE A 111 0.71 9.30 -7.60
CA PHE A 111 -0.07 8.51 -6.64
C PHE A 111 -0.07 9.11 -5.24
N VAL A 112 0.44 10.33 -5.05
CA VAL A 112 0.61 10.97 -3.76
C VAL A 112 -0.02 12.36 -3.79
N ASP A 113 -1.06 12.56 -2.97
CA ASP A 113 -1.76 13.84 -2.88
C ASP A 113 -1.14 14.77 -1.84
N ARG A 114 -0.57 14.22 -0.76
CA ARG A 114 -0.02 14.99 0.36
C ARG A 114 1.24 14.36 0.92
N VAL A 115 2.26 15.18 1.14
CA VAL A 115 3.50 14.80 1.82
C VAL A 115 3.53 15.49 3.19
N VAL A 116 3.77 14.71 4.25
CA VAL A 116 3.89 15.20 5.63
C VAL A 116 5.30 14.88 6.15
N GLY A 117 6.07 15.92 6.46
CA GLY A 117 7.41 15.78 7.03
C GLY A 117 7.36 15.62 8.54
N ILE A 118 7.84 14.50 9.06
CA ILE A 118 8.05 14.27 10.50
C ILE A 118 9.47 13.76 10.68
N ALA A 119 10.40 14.67 11.01
CA ALA A 119 11.83 14.38 11.08
C ALA A 119 12.18 13.27 12.08
N ASN A 120 11.53 13.27 13.25
CA ASN A 120 11.75 12.30 14.31
C ASN A 120 10.40 11.65 14.69
N PRO A 121 9.92 10.68 13.89
CA PRO A 121 8.65 10.03 14.19
C PRO A 121 8.84 9.11 15.40
N ALA A 122 8.01 9.28 16.43
CA ALA A 122 7.97 8.39 17.57
C ALA A 122 7.70 6.94 17.12
N HIS A 123 8.29 5.98 17.83
CA HIS A 123 8.01 4.58 17.58
C HIS A 123 6.61 4.24 18.10
N GLU A 124 5.83 3.51 17.30
CA GLU A 124 4.47 3.11 17.67
C GLU A 124 4.45 2.34 19.00
N SER A 125 5.43 1.44 19.21
CA SER A 125 5.57 0.70 20.46
C SER A 125 5.69 1.61 21.68
N GLU A 126 6.50 2.66 21.59
CA GLU A 126 6.70 3.63 22.67
C GLU A 126 5.42 4.44 22.92
N LEU A 127 4.71 4.83 21.86
CA LEU A 127 3.44 5.55 21.97
C LEU A 127 2.36 4.69 22.63
N VAL A 128 2.27 3.41 22.26
CA VAL A 128 1.31 2.46 22.84
C VAL A 128 1.63 2.22 24.31
N GLU A 129 2.90 2.01 24.67
CA GLU A 129 3.34 1.86 26.06
C GLU A 129 3.04 3.11 26.91
N ALA A 130 3.17 4.30 26.32
CA ALA A 130 2.82 5.57 26.96
C ALA A 130 1.31 5.83 27.05
N GLY A 131 0.47 4.94 26.51
CA GLY A 131 -0.99 5.11 26.52
C GLY A 131 -1.48 6.25 25.62
N ALA A 132 -0.73 6.59 24.58
CA ALA A 132 -1.11 7.67 23.66
C ALA A 132 -2.43 7.35 22.96
N SER A 133 -3.37 8.31 22.95
CA SER A 133 -4.63 8.20 22.24
C SER A 133 -4.98 9.50 21.51
N TYR A 134 -5.83 9.41 20.48
CA TYR A 134 -6.34 10.58 19.76
C TYR A 134 -7.84 10.41 19.43
N PRO A 135 -8.71 11.37 19.81
CA PRO A 135 -8.42 12.51 20.69
C PRO A 135 -7.89 12.05 22.07
N PRO A 136 -7.07 12.87 22.74
CA PRO A 136 -6.36 12.50 23.96
C PRO A 136 -7.28 12.24 25.16
#